data_AF-A0A936MDA2-F1
#
_entry.id   AF-A0A936MDA2-F1
#
_cell.length_a   1.000
_cell.length_b   1.000
_cell.length_c   1.000
_cell.angle_alpha   90.00
_cell.angle_beta   90.00
_cell.angle_gamma   90.00
#
_symmetry.space_group_name_H-M   'P 1'
#
loop_
_entity.id
_entity.type
_entity.pdbx_description
1 polymer ?
#
loop_
_entity_poly.entity_id
_entity_poly.type
_entity_poly.pdbx_seq_one_letter_code
_entity_poly.pdbx_strand_id
1 'polypeptide(L)'
;MNILVTFLLLILTGQFAFAQSINLCKYYTLSISNETIDGVTRTFPLIERAHAQHDVLSRFIKAHPHRYDYLIVKYYDSLSTGITNNRALNLDSVLCEKLRVHDRFTLNFSHLAPPRFQSAPNSKAIFTQDEYFLAASRFFYCDTVFTQDTSIGSHICIGINGRKSLPTDKDITALEAFSIEAILSYLTSNTSPAFTSDFREAIDTSLARHKKHFTSFDALLRDVRQDCYTSMIQSKDLRKKLIRYYQKHKATVNFVVEN
;
A
#
# COMPACT_ATOMS: atom_id res chain seq x y z
N MET A 1 56.31 14.44 1.47
CA MET A 1 55.35 13.58 2.20
C MET A 1 54.14 14.40 2.66
N ASN A 2 53.44 15.10 1.73
CA ASN A 2 52.35 16.04 2.08
C ASN A 2 51.23 16.13 1.03
N ILE A 3 51.27 15.32 -0.04
CA ILE A 3 50.24 15.33 -1.09
C ILE A 3 49.24 14.16 -0.91
N LEU A 4 49.69 13.06 -0.30
CA LEU A 4 48.86 11.87 -0.09
C LEU A 4 47.79 12.07 1.01
N VAL A 5 48.07 12.90 2.02
CA VAL A 5 47.15 13.20 3.12
C VAL A 5 46.01 14.12 2.66
N THR A 6 46.30 15.06 1.76
CA THR A 6 45.30 15.99 1.21
C THR A 6 44.33 15.30 0.25
N PHE A 7 44.80 14.29 -0.51
CA PHE A 7 43.94 13.51 -1.41
C PHE A 7 43.02 12.56 -0.64
N LEU A 8 43.46 12.01 0.49
CA LEU A 8 42.62 11.15 1.34
C LEU A 8 41.51 11.94 2.06
N LEU A 9 41.78 13.19 2.43
CA LEU A 9 40.77 14.09 3.03
C LEU A 9 39.71 14.56 2.03
N LEU A 10 40.04 14.70 0.75
CA LEU A 10 39.08 15.04 -0.32
C LEU A 10 38.15 13.87 -0.69
N ILE A 11 38.55 12.63 -0.44
CA ILE A 11 37.71 11.45 -0.63
C ILE A 11 36.74 11.25 0.56
N LEU A 12 37.10 11.74 1.75
CA LEU A 12 36.25 11.67 2.95
C LEU A 12 35.22 12.80 3.07
N THR A 13 35.37 13.91 2.34
CA THR A 13 34.38 15.00 2.33
C THR A 13 33.27 14.83 1.29
N GLY A 14 33.39 13.85 0.38
CA GLY A 14 32.44 13.61 -0.72
C GLY A 14 31.14 12.88 -0.34
N GLN A 15 30.90 12.52 0.92
CA GLN A 15 29.70 11.77 1.33
C GLN A 15 28.79 12.48 2.34
N PHE A 16 29.01 13.77 2.61
CA PHE A 16 27.95 14.58 3.22
C PHE A 16 26.91 14.95 2.15
N ALA A 17 26.18 13.95 1.67
CA ALA A 17 24.88 14.18 1.06
C ALA A 17 24.02 14.80 2.17
N PHE A 18 23.89 16.13 2.13
CA PHE A 18 22.98 16.85 3.01
C PHE A 18 21.61 16.20 2.87
N ALA A 19 21.21 15.60 3.97
CA ALA A 19 20.03 14.79 4.07
C ALA A 19 18.83 15.77 4.01
N GLN A 20 18.26 15.96 2.82
CA GLN A 20 17.11 16.86 2.60
C GLN A 20 15.81 16.13 2.94
N SER A 21 14.90 16.81 3.63
CA SER A 21 13.56 16.28 3.86
C SER A 21 12.90 16.01 2.51
N ILE A 22 12.27 14.84 2.37
CA ILE A 22 11.65 14.45 1.10
C ILE A 22 10.52 15.43 0.81
N ASN A 23 10.68 16.23 -0.25
CA ASN A 23 9.62 17.10 -0.73
C ASN A 23 8.59 16.25 -1.51
N LEU A 24 7.58 15.75 -0.79
CA LEU A 24 6.52 14.90 -1.34
C LEU A 24 5.75 15.55 -2.49
N CYS A 25 5.65 16.89 -2.50
CA CYS A 25 4.95 17.63 -3.56
C CYS A 25 5.58 17.46 -4.94
N LYS A 26 6.84 17.01 -5.02
CA LYS A 26 7.47 16.66 -6.30
C LYS A 26 6.95 15.35 -6.88
N TYR A 27 6.45 14.44 -6.04
CA TYR A 27 6.18 13.05 -6.40
C TYR A 27 4.70 12.73 -6.54
N TYR A 28 3.82 13.69 -6.24
CA TYR A 28 2.37 13.55 -6.37
C TYR A 28 1.78 14.79 -7.04
N THR A 29 0.76 14.59 -7.85
CA THR A 29 0.03 15.65 -8.57
C THR A 29 -1.46 15.54 -8.30
N LEU A 30 -2.15 16.67 -8.37
CA LEU A 30 -3.60 16.72 -8.24
C LEU A 30 -4.23 17.26 -9.52
N SER A 31 -5.19 16.51 -10.05
CA SER A 31 -6.07 16.95 -11.12
C SER A 31 -7.53 16.80 -10.72
N ILE A 32 -8.45 17.25 -11.57
CA ILE A 32 -9.88 17.03 -11.44
C ILE A 32 -10.31 16.08 -12.56
N SER A 33 -10.80 14.89 -12.18
CA SER A 33 -11.36 13.93 -13.12
C SER A 33 -12.88 14.10 -13.24
N ASN A 34 -13.41 13.83 -14.43
CA ASN A 34 -14.84 13.75 -14.68
C ASN A 34 -15.14 12.36 -15.22
N GLU A 35 -15.99 11.60 -14.52
CA GLU A 35 -16.45 10.30 -14.98
C GLU A 35 -17.96 10.26 -15.07
N THR A 36 -18.48 9.67 -16.14
CA THR A 36 -19.91 9.42 -16.30
C THR A 36 -20.22 8.03 -15.75
N ILE A 37 -20.92 7.99 -14.62
CA ILE A 37 -21.35 6.75 -13.96
C ILE A 37 -22.89 6.75 -13.98
N ASP A 38 -23.48 5.72 -14.59
CA ASP A 38 -24.94 5.58 -14.74
C ASP A 38 -25.62 6.80 -15.38
N GLY A 39 -24.98 7.39 -16.39
CA GLY A 39 -25.47 8.59 -17.08
C GLY A 39 -25.29 9.90 -16.33
N VAL A 40 -24.71 9.88 -15.11
CA VAL A 40 -24.44 11.08 -14.32
C VAL A 40 -22.94 11.38 -14.36
N THR A 41 -22.58 12.56 -14.86
CA THR A 41 -21.20 13.06 -14.78
C THR A 41 -20.89 13.46 -13.34
N ARG A 42 -19.90 12.79 -12.76
CA ARG A 42 -19.36 13.09 -11.44
C ARG A 42 -17.97 13.67 -11.58
N THR A 43 -17.68 14.68 -10.79
CA THR A 43 -16.38 15.34 -10.72
C THR A 43 -15.70 15.00 -9.41
N PHE A 44 -14.45 14.58 -9.43
CA PHE A 44 -13.71 14.25 -8.22
C PHE A 44 -12.21 14.59 -8.31
N PRO A 45 -11.56 14.88 -7.17
CA PRO A 45 -10.11 15.04 -7.10
C PRO A 45 -9.39 13.75 -7.52
N LEU A 46 -8.45 13.83 -8.46
CA LEU A 46 -7.61 12.70 -8.85
C LEU A 46 -6.18 12.98 -8.39
N ILE A 47 -5.72 12.22 -7.39
CA ILE A 47 -4.35 12.29 -6.87
C ILE A 47 -3.56 11.13 -7.49
N GLU A 48 -2.43 11.45 -8.10
CA GLU A 48 -1.60 10.46 -8.80
C GLU A 48 -0.13 10.72 -8.50
N ARG A 49 0.73 9.76 -8.83
CA ARG A 49 2.18 9.97 -8.79
C ARG A 49 2.62 10.86 -9.95
N ALA A 50 3.55 11.77 -9.68
CA ALA A 50 4.15 12.60 -10.70
C ALA A 50 5.02 11.76 -11.67
N HIS A 51 4.73 11.83 -12.96
CA HIS A 51 5.47 11.08 -13.99
C HIS A 51 6.72 11.79 -14.51
N ALA A 52 6.77 13.13 -14.42
CA ALA A 52 7.82 13.95 -15.01
C ALA A 52 9.15 14.01 -14.23
N GLN A 53 9.20 13.48 -13.01
CA GLN A 53 10.43 13.51 -12.20
C GLN A 53 11.39 12.39 -12.58
N HIS A 54 12.68 12.72 -12.63
CA HIS A 54 13.75 11.80 -13.05
C HIS A 54 14.86 11.65 -12.00
N ASP A 55 14.65 12.13 -10.77
CA ASP A 55 15.62 11.94 -9.69
C ASP A 55 15.66 10.48 -9.20
N VAL A 56 16.64 10.17 -8.34
CA VAL A 56 16.87 8.79 -7.86
C VAL A 56 15.66 8.24 -7.10
N LEU A 57 14.99 9.07 -6.31
CA LEU A 57 13.79 8.69 -5.58
C LEU A 57 12.59 8.54 -6.53
N SER A 58 12.44 9.40 -7.55
CA SER A 58 11.38 9.20 -8.56
C SER A 58 11.52 7.86 -9.29
N ARG A 59 12.75 7.48 -9.66
CA ARG A 59 13.02 6.17 -10.28
C ARG A 59 12.70 5.02 -9.34
N PHE A 60 13.01 5.17 -8.06
CA PHE A 60 12.65 4.19 -7.04
C PHE A 60 11.13 4.04 -6.90
N ILE A 61 10.40 5.15 -6.80
CA ILE A 61 8.93 5.18 -6.74
C ILE A 61 8.32 4.48 -7.97
N LYS A 62 8.85 4.78 -9.16
CA LYS A 62 8.40 4.15 -10.43
C LYS A 62 8.65 2.64 -10.47
N ALA A 63 9.72 2.15 -9.84
CA ALA A 63 10.01 0.72 -9.73
C ALA A 63 9.14 0.00 -8.68
N HIS A 64 8.49 0.76 -7.79
CA HIS A 64 7.69 0.25 -6.68
C HIS A 64 6.27 0.85 -6.66
N PRO A 65 5.54 0.81 -7.79
CA PRO A 65 4.34 1.63 -7.93
C PRO A 65 3.28 1.28 -6.87
N HIS A 66 3.01 0.00 -6.66
CA HIS A 66 1.93 -0.44 -5.77
C HIS A 66 2.07 0.05 -4.32
N ARG A 67 3.31 0.23 -3.81
CA ARG A 67 3.53 0.82 -2.47
C ARG A 67 2.96 2.23 -2.37
N TYR A 68 3.25 3.04 -3.38
CA TYR A 68 2.95 4.46 -3.37
C TYR A 68 1.53 4.77 -3.84
N ASP A 69 0.94 3.93 -4.70
CA ASP A 69 -0.49 3.99 -5.00
C ASP A 69 -1.32 3.63 -3.77
N TYR A 70 -0.88 2.62 -2.99
CA TYR A 70 -1.58 2.25 -1.77
C TYR A 70 -1.68 3.42 -0.77
N LEU A 71 -0.62 4.23 -0.62
CA LEU A 71 -0.67 5.42 0.24
C LEU A 71 -1.72 6.43 -0.23
N ILE A 72 -1.82 6.66 -1.54
CA ILE A 72 -2.83 7.56 -2.11
C ILE A 72 -4.22 7.01 -1.76
N VAL A 73 -4.48 5.73 -2.05
CA VAL A 73 -5.79 5.10 -1.80
C VAL A 73 -6.13 5.12 -0.31
N LYS A 74 -5.17 4.81 0.56
CA LYS A 74 -5.36 4.78 2.02
C LYS A 74 -5.76 6.14 2.59
N TYR A 75 -5.12 7.21 2.10
CA TYR A 75 -5.31 8.57 2.60
C TYR A 75 -6.12 9.44 1.64
N TYR A 76 -6.81 8.83 0.67
CA TYR A 76 -7.52 9.58 -0.37
C TYR A 76 -8.53 10.54 0.25
N ASP A 77 -9.35 10.09 1.20
CA ASP A 77 -10.37 10.94 1.81
C ASP A 77 -9.75 12.14 2.53
N SER A 78 -8.71 11.96 3.34
CA SER A 78 -8.06 13.07 4.07
C SER A 78 -7.35 14.04 3.11
N LEU A 79 -6.74 13.52 2.05
CA LEU A 79 -6.07 14.33 1.03
C LEU A 79 -7.05 15.00 0.06
N SER A 80 -8.23 14.44 -0.19
CA SER A 80 -9.23 14.97 -1.13
C SER A 80 -10.28 15.85 -0.47
N THR A 81 -10.51 15.71 0.84
CA THR A 81 -11.56 16.46 1.57
C THR A 81 -11.43 17.97 1.37
N GLY A 82 -12.53 18.59 0.94
CA GLY A 82 -12.63 20.04 0.74
C GLY A 82 -12.04 20.53 -0.59
N ILE A 83 -11.46 19.66 -1.42
CA ILE A 83 -11.02 20.02 -2.77
C ILE A 83 -12.24 20.04 -3.69
N THR A 84 -12.48 21.20 -4.27
CA THR A 84 -13.57 21.42 -5.23
C THR A 84 -13.00 21.86 -6.58
N ASN A 85 -13.81 21.72 -7.63
CA ASN A 85 -13.47 22.20 -8.97
C ASN A 85 -13.56 23.73 -9.05
N ASN A 86 -12.62 24.42 -8.40
CA ASN A 86 -12.48 25.86 -8.47
C ASN A 86 -11.29 26.21 -9.38
N ARG A 87 -11.57 26.77 -10.55
CA ARG A 87 -10.58 27.15 -11.57
C ARG A 87 -9.52 28.15 -11.09
N ALA A 88 -9.77 28.86 -9.98
CA ALA A 88 -8.83 29.81 -9.40
C ALA A 88 -7.76 29.14 -8.50
N LEU A 89 -7.91 27.85 -8.15
CA LEU A 89 -6.97 27.16 -7.27
C LEU A 89 -5.81 26.56 -8.07
N ASN A 90 -4.59 26.79 -7.58
CA ASN A 90 -3.44 25.97 -7.95
C ASN A 90 -3.55 24.63 -7.20
N LEU A 91 -4.08 23.62 -7.87
CA LEU A 91 -4.36 22.30 -7.29
C LEU A 91 -3.11 21.63 -6.71
N ASP A 92 -1.96 21.72 -7.38
CA ASP A 92 -0.72 21.14 -6.87
C ASP A 92 -0.25 21.84 -5.58
N SER A 93 -0.47 23.14 -5.45
CA SER A 93 -0.21 23.88 -4.21
C SER A 93 -1.13 23.41 -3.07
N VAL A 94 -2.42 23.20 -3.36
CA VAL A 94 -3.39 22.68 -2.38
C VAL A 94 -3.02 21.28 -1.90
N LEU A 95 -2.67 20.37 -2.83
CA LEU A 95 -2.19 19.04 -2.48
C LEU A 95 -0.90 19.12 -1.67
N CYS A 96 0.02 20.01 -2.05
CA CYS A 96 1.30 20.16 -1.37
C CYS A 96 1.12 20.57 0.10
N GLU A 97 0.25 21.54 0.39
CA GLU A 97 -0.04 21.93 1.77
C GLU A 97 -0.66 20.79 2.57
N LYS A 98 -1.60 20.03 1.97
CA LYS A 98 -2.17 18.85 2.61
C LYS A 98 -1.12 17.79 2.91
N LEU A 99 -0.24 17.46 1.96
CA LEU A 99 0.85 16.50 2.17
C LEU A 99 1.83 16.98 3.25
N ARG A 100 2.15 18.28 3.28
CA ARG A 100 3.08 18.87 4.25
C ARG A 100 2.63 18.68 5.70
N VAL A 101 1.32 18.73 5.95
CA VAL A 101 0.75 18.60 7.30
C VAL A 101 0.19 17.19 7.59
N HIS A 102 0.30 16.24 6.66
CA HIS A 102 -0.24 14.89 6.83
C HIS A 102 0.81 13.93 7.41
N ASP A 103 1.08 14.04 8.71
CA ASP A 103 2.14 13.29 9.42
C ASP A 103 2.13 11.79 9.13
N ARG A 104 0.94 11.16 9.12
CA ARG A 104 0.80 9.72 8.85
C ARG A 104 1.20 9.32 7.44
N PHE A 105 0.97 10.18 6.45
CA PHE A 105 1.36 9.92 5.06
C PHE A 105 2.88 10.01 4.96
N THR A 106 3.45 11.10 5.49
CA THR A 106 4.90 11.34 5.49
C THR A 106 5.66 10.24 6.23
N LEU A 107 5.16 9.81 7.39
CA LEU A 107 5.75 8.73 8.17
C LEU A 107 5.73 7.40 7.38
N ASN A 108 4.58 6.99 6.85
CA ASN A 108 4.48 5.75 6.09
C ASN A 108 5.25 5.79 4.77
N PHE A 109 5.28 6.94 4.09
CA PHE A 109 6.17 7.15 2.95
C PHE A 109 7.62 6.92 3.33
N SER A 110 8.06 7.48 4.47
CA SER A 110 9.44 7.29 4.94
C SER A 110 9.75 5.82 5.25
N HIS A 111 8.81 5.08 5.84
CA HIS A 111 8.97 3.64 6.08
C HIS A 111 9.05 2.82 4.79
N LEU A 112 8.44 3.28 3.69
CA LEU A 112 8.47 2.62 2.38
C LEU A 112 9.69 3.01 1.53
N ALA A 113 10.40 4.07 1.90
CA ALA A 113 11.59 4.55 1.23
C ALA A 113 12.88 3.99 1.87
N PRO A 114 13.91 3.69 1.08
CA PRO A 114 15.23 3.34 1.59
C PRO A 114 15.78 4.40 2.56
N PRO A 115 16.45 4.01 3.66
CA PRO A 115 16.98 4.95 4.65
C PRO A 115 17.88 6.05 4.07
N ARG A 116 18.59 5.76 2.97
CA ARG A 116 19.46 6.72 2.26
C ARG A 116 18.73 7.95 1.70
N PHE A 117 17.41 7.92 1.59
CA PHE A 117 16.61 9.06 1.11
C PHE A 117 16.08 9.94 2.25
N GLN A 118 16.38 9.59 3.50
CA GLN A 118 15.82 10.28 4.67
C GLN A 118 16.83 11.29 5.21
N SER A 119 16.31 12.47 5.57
CA SER A 119 17.09 13.57 6.16
C SER A 119 17.57 13.29 7.58
N ALA A 120 16.75 12.57 8.32
CA ALA A 120 16.99 12.17 9.69
C ALA A 120 16.63 10.69 9.82
N PRO A 121 17.31 9.93 10.67
CA PRO A 121 16.90 8.57 10.97
C PRO A 121 15.52 8.62 11.65
N ASN A 122 14.45 8.42 10.87
CA ASN A 122 13.18 8.05 11.47
C ASN A 122 13.38 6.70 12.15
N SER A 123 12.82 6.54 13.35
CA SER A 123 12.84 5.24 14.03
C SER A 123 12.30 4.19 13.06
N LYS A 124 13.05 3.10 12.87
CA LYS A 124 12.58 1.98 12.07
C LYS A 124 11.28 1.49 12.69
N ALA A 125 10.23 1.38 11.89
CA ALA A 125 9.06 0.65 12.35
C ALA A 125 9.46 -0.82 12.53
N ILE A 126 8.97 -1.43 13.60
CA ILE A 126 9.15 -2.85 13.88
C ILE A 126 7.79 -3.49 13.70
N PHE A 127 7.68 -4.50 12.85
CA PHE A 127 6.47 -5.29 12.68
C PHE A 127 6.74 -6.76 13.00
N THR A 128 5.72 -7.50 13.40
CA THR A 128 5.82 -8.96 13.54
C THR A 128 5.42 -9.67 12.24
N GLN A 129 5.82 -10.93 12.08
CA GLN A 129 5.32 -11.75 10.97
C GLN A 129 3.80 -11.90 11.01
N ASP A 130 3.21 -12.01 12.19
CA ASP A 130 1.75 -12.10 12.35
C ASP A 130 1.06 -10.83 11.82
N GLU A 131 1.60 -9.64 12.13
CA GLU A 131 1.12 -8.38 11.55
C GLU A 131 1.27 -8.38 10.03
N TYR A 132 2.36 -8.93 9.50
CA TYR A 132 2.59 -8.99 8.05
C TYR A 132 1.59 -9.90 7.34
N PHE A 133 1.33 -11.09 7.89
CA PHE A 133 0.36 -12.03 7.31
C PHE A 133 -1.07 -11.52 7.44
N LEU A 134 -1.39 -10.86 8.55
CA LEU A 134 -2.68 -10.23 8.79
C LEU A 134 -2.92 -9.02 7.87
N ALA A 135 -1.89 -8.19 7.64
CA ALA A 135 -1.95 -7.11 6.67
C ALA A 135 -2.19 -7.65 5.25
N ALA A 136 -1.45 -8.69 4.88
CA ALA A 136 -1.55 -9.30 3.56
C ALA A 136 -2.90 -10.00 3.30
N SER A 137 -3.47 -10.68 4.30
CA SER A 137 -4.72 -11.42 4.13
C SER A 137 -5.90 -10.54 3.77
N ARG A 138 -5.87 -9.27 4.20
CA ARG A 138 -6.92 -8.28 3.90
C ARG A 138 -7.00 -7.91 2.43
N PHE A 139 -5.99 -8.21 1.63
CA PHE A 139 -6.05 -8.00 0.19
C PHE A 139 -6.91 -9.02 -0.54
N PHE A 140 -7.29 -10.13 0.11
CA PHE A 140 -8.13 -11.19 -0.44
C PHE A 140 -9.60 -10.93 -0.04
N TYR A 141 -10.28 -10.08 -0.81
CA TYR A 141 -11.56 -9.51 -0.42
C TYR A 141 -12.74 -10.15 -1.14
N CYS A 142 -13.78 -10.48 -0.37
CA CYS A 142 -15.09 -10.83 -0.90
C CYS A 142 -16.00 -9.59 -0.83
N ASP A 143 -16.50 -9.12 -1.97
CA ASP A 143 -17.21 -7.84 -2.07
C ASP A 143 -18.71 -7.97 -2.26
N THR A 144 -19.17 -9.08 -2.86
CA THR A 144 -20.54 -9.21 -3.33
C THR A 144 -21.05 -10.63 -3.09
N VAL A 145 -22.34 -10.75 -2.79
CA VAL A 145 -23.07 -12.01 -2.94
C VAL A 145 -24.05 -11.85 -4.08
N PHE A 146 -23.93 -12.68 -5.11
CA PHE A 146 -24.87 -12.67 -6.23
C PHE A 146 -26.21 -13.25 -5.75
N THR A 147 -27.28 -12.47 -5.83
CA THR A 147 -28.59 -12.85 -5.28
C THR A 147 -29.26 -14.00 -6.04
N GLN A 148 -28.82 -14.26 -7.27
CA GLN A 148 -29.38 -15.28 -8.16
C GLN A 148 -28.93 -16.69 -7.75
N ASP A 149 -27.67 -16.86 -7.35
CA ASP A 149 -27.06 -18.17 -7.12
C ASP A 149 -26.25 -18.25 -5.83
N THR A 150 -26.24 -17.18 -5.02
CA THR A 150 -25.50 -17.02 -3.76
C THR A 150 -23.98 -17.20 -3.90
N SER A 151 -23.44 -17.12 -5.12
CA SER A 151 -22.01 -17.13 -5.36
C SER A 151 -21.36 -15.84 -4.84
N ILE A 152 -20.05 -15.90 -4.59
CA ILE A 152 -19.30 -14.81 -3.97
C ILE A 152 -18.43 -14.12 -5.03
N GLY A 153 -18.67 -12.82 -5.22
CA GLY A 153 -17.74 -11.93 -5.91
C GLY A 153 -16.51 -11.70 -5.04
N SER A 154 -15.32 -11.81 -5.64
CA SER A 154 -14.06 -11.64 -4.92
C SER A 154 -12.97 -11.04 -5.80
N HIS A 155 -12.02 -10.38 -5.16
CA HIS A 155 -10.89 -9.74 -5.82
C HIS A 155 -9.65 -9.68 -4.92
N ILE A 156 -8.48 -9.66 -5.57
CA ILE A 156 -7.19 -9.35 -4.92
C ILE A 156 -6.78 -7.95 -5.40
N CYS A 157 -7.04 -6.92 -4.60
CA CYS A 157 -6.91 -5.53 -5.07
C CYS A 157 -6.31 -4.57 -4.02
N ILE A 158 -5.81 -3.42 -4.46
CA ILE A 158 -5.27 -2.33 -3.64
C ILE A 158 -6.37 -1.60 -2.81
N GLY A 159 -7.64 -1.87 -3.12
CA GLY A 159 -8.81 -1.19 -2.56
C GLY A 159 -8.99 -1.32 -1.05
N ILE A 160 -9.83 -0.44 -0.50
CA ILE A 160 -10.08 -0.31 0.93
C ILE A 160 -10.95 -1.49 1.42
N ASN A 161 -10.29 -2.63 1.65
CA ASN A 161 -10.92 -3.91 1.97
C ASN A 161 -11.48 -3.94 3.40
N GLY A 162 -12.62 -3.27 3.59
CA GLY A 162 -13.34 -3.20 4.86
C GLY A 162 -12.65 -2.25 5.83
N ARG A 163 -13.09 -0.98 5.82
CA ARG A 163 -12.71 0.15 6.69
C ARG A 163 -12.95 -0.06 8.20
N LYS A 164 -12.86 -1.28 8.72
CA LYS A 164 -12.63 -1.49 10.14
C LYS A 164 -11.12 -1.67 10.32
N SER A 165 -10.53 -0.71 11.02
CA SER A 165 -9.14 -0.77 11.47
C SER A 165 -8.83 -2.19 11.97
N LEU A 166 -7.60 -2.64 11.74
CA LEU A 166 -7.13 -3.75 12.56
C LEU A 166 -7.38 -3.41 14.03
N PRO A 167 -7.68 -4.41 14.87
CA PRO A 167 -7.67 -4.23 16.33
C PRO A 167 -6.21 -4.07 16.80
N THR A 168 -5.50 -3.12 16.21
CA THR A 168 -4.12 -2.77 16.52
C THR A 168 -4.09 -1.25 16.63
N ASP A 169 -3.73 -0.73 17.81
CA ASP A 169 -3.48 0.71 18.03
C ASP A 169 -2.27 1.21 17.21
N LYS A 170 -1.52 0.27 16.65
CA LYS A 170 -0.37 0.48 15.78
C LYS A 170 -0.79 0.72 14.33
N ASP A 171 -0.19 1.74 13.73
CA ASP A 171 -0.31 2.02 12.31
C ASP A 171 0.57 1.07 11.50
N ILE A 172 -0.06 0.18 10.73
CA ILE A 172 0.62 -0.79 9.87
C ILE A 172 0.54 -0.44 8.38
N THR A 173 0.21 0.81 8.04
CA THR A 173 -0.04 1.23 6.65
C THR A 173 1.15 0.94 5.72
N ALA A 174 2.39 1.17 6.19
CA ALA A 174 3.59 0.82 5.43
C ALA A 174 3.70 -0.70 5.18
N LEU A 175 3.29 -1.52 6.13
CA LEU A 175 3.28 -2.97 5.97
C LEU A 175 2.19 -3.41 4.99
N GLU A 176 1.01 -2.79 5.02
CA GLU A 176 -0.07 -3.02 4.04
C GLU A 176 0.40 -2.70 2.61
N ALA A 177 0.98 -1.51 2.41
CA ALA A 177 1.54 -1.08 1.11
C ALA A 177 2.62 -2.02 0.58
N PHE A 178 3.51 -2.50 1.46
CA PHE A 178 4.54 -3.47 1.09
C PHE A 178 3.95 -4.85 0.78
N SER A 179 2.91 -5.27 1.50
CA SER A 179 2.22 -6.55 1.31
C SER A 179 1.54 -6.65 -0.05
N ILE A 180 0.80 -5.62 -0.46
CA ILE A 180 0.10 -5.66 -1.76
C ILE A 180 1.07 -5.66 -2.93
N GLU A 181 2.17 -4.93 -2.85
CA GLU A 181 3.23 -5.00 -3.86
C GLU A 181 3.79 -6.43 -3.96
N ALA A 182 4.07 -7.07 -2.82
CA ALA A 182 4.54 -8.44 -2.79
C ALA A 182 3.53 -9.39 -3.48
N ILE A 183 2.25 -9.31 -3.11
CA ILE A 183 1.18 -10.15 -3.69
C ILE A 183 1.09 -9.94 -5.21
N LEU A 184 1.00 -8.69 -5.68
CA LEU A 184 0.87 -8.37 -7.10
C LEU A 184 2.10 -8.79 -7.91
N SER A 185 3.31 -8.73 -7.32
CA SER A 185 4.53 -9.20 -7.98
C SER A 185 4.52 -10.70 -8.29
N TYR A 186 3.79 -11.51 -7.50
CA TYR A 186 3.63 -12.94 -7.77
C TYR A 186 2.44 -13.23 -8.67
N LEU A 187 1.36 -12.44 -8.60
CA LEU A 187 0.20 -12.58 -9.48
C LEU A 187 0.52 -12.26 -10.95
N THR A 188 1.47 -11.34 -11.17
CA THR A 188 1.93 -10.96 -12.52
C THR A 188 3.04 -11.86 -13.07
N SER A 189 3.42 -12.91 -12.33
CA SER A 189 4.44 -13.85 -12.78
C SER A 189 3.87 -14.92 -13.72
N ASN A 190 4.72 -15.58 -14.51
CA ASN A 190 4.32 -16.62 -15.48
C ASN A 190 3.64 -17.85 -14.85
N THR A 191 3.70 -18.00 -13.52
CA THR A 191 3.11 -19.14 -12.82
C THR A 191 2.13 -18.63 -11.78
N SER A 192 0.87 -19.05 -11.89
CA SER A 192 -0.15 -18.69 -10.90
C SER A 192 0.29 -19.18 -9.52
N PRO A 193 0.33 -18.29 -8.50
CA PRO A 193 0.75 -18.68 -7.17
C PRO A 193 -0.34 -19.52 -6.47
N ALA A 194 0.05 -20.51 -5.68
CA ALA A 194 -0.90 -21.44 -5.03
C ALA A 194 -1.85 -20.73 -4.06
N PHE A 195 -1.45 -19.59 -3.48
CA PHE A 195 -2.36 -18.80 -2.65
C PHE A 195 -3.63 -18.33 -3.39
N THR A 196 -3.64 -18.31 -4.73
CA THR A 196 -4.86 -17.98 -5.51
C THR A 196 -5.89 -19.10 -5.47
N SER A 197 -5.44 -20.36 -5.56
CA SER A 197 -6.33 -21.51 -5.36
C SER A 197 -6.74 -21.64 -3.90
N ASP A 198 -5.82 -21.39 -2.95
CA ASP A 198 -6.13 -21.39 -1.52
C ASP A 198 -7.26 -20.40 -1.20
N PHE A 199 -7.25 -19.21 -1.82
CA PHE A 199 -8.30 -18.21 -1.62
C PHE A 199 -9.66 -18.68 -2.17
N ARG A 200 -9.68 -19.28 -3.36
CA ARG A 200 -10.92 -19.85 -3.94
C ARG A 200 -11.48 -20.97 -3.06
N GLU A 201 -10.62 -21.88 -2.60
CA GLU A 201 -11.00 -22.96 -1.70
C GLU A 201 -11.55 -22.44 -0.36
N ALA A 202 -10.96 -21.37 0.18
CA ALA A 202 -11.45 -20.71 1.39
C ALA A 202 -12.86 -20.14 1.20
N ILE A 203 -13.14 -19.51 0.05
CA ILE A 203 -14.47 -19.03 -0.31
C ILE A 203 -15.46 -20.19 -0.36
N ASP A 204 -15.15 -21.24 -1.13
CA ASP A 204 -16.06 -22.38 -1.35
C ASP A 204 -16.37 -23.11 -0.04
N THR A 205 -15.33 -23.36 0.77
CA THR A 205 -15.45 -24.02 2.07
C THR A 205 -16.25 -23.19 3.06
N SER A 206 -16.01 -21.87 3.10
CA SER A 206 -16.75 -20.97 4.00
C SER A 206 -18.21 -20.84 3.56
N LEU A 207 -18.45 -20.66 2.26
CA LEU A 207 -19.79 -20.56 1.68
C LEU A 207 -20.63 -21.82 1.98
N ALA A 208 -20.07 -23.01 1.80
CA ALA A 208 -20.74 -24.28 2.10
C ALA A 208 -21.13 -24.42 3.58
N ARG A 209 -20.33 -23.83 4.48
CA ARG A 209 -20.58 -23.84 5.93
C ARG A 209 -21.72 -22.89 6.31
N HIS A 210 -21.64 -21.63 5.86
CA HIS A 210 -22.59 -20.58 6.27
C HIS A 210 -23.92 -20.64 5.52
N LYS A 211 -23.98 -21.24 4.33
CA LYS A 211 -25.25 -21.50 3.61
C LYS A 211 -26.26 -22.29 4.44
N LYS A 212 -25.80 -23.20 5.31
CA LYS A 212 -26.66 -24.02 6.17
C LYS A 212 -27.41 -23.18 7.23
N HIS A 213 -26.89 -22.00 7.56
CA HIS A 213 -27.41 -21.09 8.57
C HIS A 213 -27.65 -19.69 7.98
N PHE A 214 -28.01 -19.64 6.69
CA PHE A 214 -28.19 -18.39 5.97
C PHE A 214 -29.22 -17.49 6.65
N THR A 215 -28.79 -16.29 7.05
CA THR A 215 -29.63 -15.29 7.72
C THR A 215 -29.91 -14.10 6.80
N SER A 216 -28.87 -13.56 6.17
CA SER A 216 -28.97 -12.50 5.17
C SER A 216 -27.74 -12.50 4.26
N PHE A 217 -27.84 -11.87 3.09
CA PHE A 217 -26.69 -11.70 2.18
C PHE A 217 -25.53 -10.94 2.84
N ASP A 218 -25.83 -9.90 3.63
CA ASP A 218 -24.81 -9.13 4.35
C ASP A 218 -24.11 -9.95 5.43
N ALA A 219 -24.86 -10.78 6.17
CA ALA A 219 -24.31 -11.68 7.17
C ALA A 219 -23.41 -12.73 6.52
N LEU A 220 -23.91 -13.38 5.46
CA LEU A 220 -23.15 -14.35 4.69
C LEU A 220 -21.84 -13.76 4.15
N LEU A 221 -21.90 -12.58 3.54
CA LEU A 221 -20.73 -11.91 2.98
C LEU A 221 -19.70 -11.59 4.05
N ARG A 222 -20.15 -11.04 5.19
CA ARG A 222 -19.28 -10.71 6.32
C ARG A 222 -18.57 -11.95 6.85
N ASP A 223 -19.32 -13.04 7.03
CA ASP A 223 -18.79 -14.27 7.63
C ASP A 223 -17.84 -14.98 6.67
N VAL A 224 -18.18 -15.06 5.37
CA VAL A 224 -17.29 -15.59 4.33
C VAL A 224 -16.00 -14.78 4.24
N ARG A 225 -16.09 -13.45 4.23
CA ARG A 225 -14.91 -12.57 4.19
C ARG A 225 -13.98 -12.81 5.39
N GLN A 226 -14.55 -12.93 6.60
CA GLN A 226 -13.76 -13.13 7.81
C GLN A 226 -13.05 -14.50 7.81
N ASP A 227 -13.74 -15.55 7.35
CA ASP A 227 -13.15 -16.88 7.18
C ASP A 227 -12.05 -16.89 6.12
N CYS A 228 -12.23 -16.16 5.01
CA CYS A 228 -11.22 -16.01 3.98
C CYS A 228 -9.96 -15.31 4.53
N TYR A 229 -10.11 -14.21 5.27
CA TYR A 229 -8.97 -13.56 5.93
C TYR A 229 -8.22 -14.52 6.86
N THR A 230 -8.95 -15.29 7.66
CA THR A 230 -8.37 -16.27 8.59
C THR A 230 -7.61 -17.36 7.81
N SER A 231 -8.19 -17.86 6.73
CA SER A 231 -7.58 -18.89 5.88
C SER A 231 -6.33 -18.35 5.18
N MET A 232 -6.38 -17.12 4.66
CA MET A 232 -5.23 -16.50 3.98
C MET A 232 -4.10 -16.16 4.94
N ILE A 233 -4.39 -15.81 6.20
CA ILE A 233 -3.35 -15.72 7.24
C ILE A 233 -2.60 -17.04 7.36
N GLN A 234 -3.27 -18.18 7.17
CA GLN A 234 -2.69 -19.52 7.34
C GLN A 234 -2.12 -20.12 6.03
N SER A 235 -2.34 -19.50 4.87
CA SER A 235 -1.84 -19.99 3.58
C SER A 235 -0.31 -20.11 3.59
N LYS A 236 0.18 -21.35 3.46
CA LYS A 236 1.61 -21.65 3.47
C LYS A 236 2.33 -21.00 2.29
N ASP A 237 1.70 -20.98 1.12
CA ASP A 237 2.29 -20.36 -0.07
C ASP A 237 2.37 -18.85 0.08
N LEU A 238 1.30 -18.20 0.57
CA LEU A 238 1.29 -16.75 0.81
C LEU A 238 2.39 -16.36 1.81
N ARG A 239 2.44 -17.01 2.98
CA ARG A 239 3.47 -16.76 4.01
C ARG A 239 4.87 -16.89 3.45
N LYS A 240 5.16 -18.00 2.75
CA LYS A 240 6.46 -18.24 2.13
C LYS A 240 6.84 -17.13 1.14
N LYS A 241 5.89 -16.70 0.31
CA LYS A 241 6.11 -15.66 -0.71
C LYS A 241 6.32 -14.28 -0.09
N LEU A 242 5.55 -13.92 0.94
CA LEU A 242 5.71 -12.68 1.69
C LEU A 242 7.09 -12.61 2.36
N ILE A 243 7.49 -13.64 3.11
CA ILE A 243 8.81 -13.68 3.75
C ILE A 243 9.93 -13.62 2.70
N ARG A 244 9.81 -14.36 1.60
CA ARG A 244 10.79 -14.29 0.50
C ARG A 244 10.90 -12.89 -0.09
N TYR A 245 9.76 -12.23 -0.30
CA TYR A 245 9.71 -10.86 -0.81
C TYR A 245 10.38 -9.88 0.16
N TYR A 246 10.03 -9.97 1.45
CA TYR A 246 10.66 -9.17 2.50
C TYR A 246 12.18 -9.36 2.54
N GLN A 247 12.69 -10.60 2.55
CA GLN A 247 14.13 -10.83 2.58
C GLN A 247 14.86 -10.23 1.37
N LYS A 248 14.24 -10.25 0.18
CA LYS A 248 14.78 -9.63 -1.03
C LYS A 248 14.78 -8.10 -0.97
N HIS A 249 13.77 -7.51 -0.34
CA HIS A 249 13.50 -6.07 -0.38
C HIS A 249 13.73 -5.33 0.95
N LYS A 250 14.20 -6.00 2.01
CA LYS A 250 14.40 -5.40 3.35
C LYS A 250 15.34 -4.19 3.38
N ALA A 251 16.30 -4.11 2.45
CA ALA A 251 17.19 -2.94 2.31
C ALA A 251 16.52 -1.76 1.60
N THR A 252 15.34 -1.97 1.01
CA THR A 252 14.59 -0.96 0.25
C THR A 252 13.49 -0.28 1.06
N VAL A 253 13.36 -0.62 2.34
CA VAL A 253 12.35 -0.09 3.27
C VAL A 253 13.03 0.31 4.57
N ASN A 254 12.39 1.18 5.34
CA ASN A 254 12.83 1.62 6.67
C ASN A 254 11.93 1.05 7.77
N PHE A 255 11.75 -0.27 7.73
CA PHE A 255 11.12 -1.06 8.79
C PHE A 255 11.73 -2.46 8.85
N VAL A 256 11.51 -3.16 9.95
CA VAL A 256 11.87 -4.56 10.13
C VAL A 256 10.64 -5.43 10.34
N VAL A 257 10.71 -6.68 9.88
CA VAL A 257 9.72 -7.71 10.21
C VAL A 257 10.43 -8.77 11.04
N GLU A 258 10.03 -8.86 12.30
CA GLU A 258 10.54 -9.80 13.30
C GLU A 258 9.68 -11.06 13.33
N ASN A 259 10.28 -12.17 13.75
CA ASN A 259 9.60 -13.45 13.91
C ASN A 259 8.64 -13.44 15.09
#